data_AF-A0A522FZM7-F1
#
_entry.id   AF-A0A522FZM7-F1
#
_cell.length_a   1.000
_cell.length_b   1.000
_cell.length_c   1.000
_cell.angle_alpha   90.00
_cell.angle_beta   90.00
_cell.angle_gamma   90.00
#
_symmetry.space_group_name_H-M   'P 1'
#
loop_
_entity.id
_entity.type
_entity.pdbx_description
1 polymer ?
#
loop_
_entity_poly.entity_id
_entity_poly.type
_entity_poly.pdbx_seq_one_letter_code
_entity_poly.pdbx_strand_id
1 'polypeptide(L)'
;MKQITRILILIIIYFVCGARSCTDESNMKELREEKLLAASIDSVKKAFEVYSPADQLLRTYEGTAKLKLNDFADYLKIASDSSIDIIFRQQAAEMAGNLFISGKAVTQNWGNYSESNTKTLDKLLEKSLAGGMPFWTKPGKINIYKPLFRENDSIYIGSLSFCQNCIPFDTSRSLEISLKALLIDIYAIKKLKSFGKENLSIWEVYLGDIE
;
A
#
# COMPACT_ATOMS: atom_id res chain seq x y z
N MET A 1 21.46 -14.12 79.38
CA MET A 1 20.78 -13.12 78.54
C MET A 1 21.64 -12.48 77.45
N LYS A 2 22.91 -12.09 77.69
CA LYS A 2 23.78 -11.44 76.67
C LYS A 2 24.21 -12.33 75.48
N GLN A 3 24.23 -13.66 75.65
CA GLN A 3 24.58 -14.58 74.55
C GLN A 3 23.39 -14.86 73.61
N ILE A 4 22.18 -14.95 74.16
CA ILE A 4 20.95 -15.17 73.36
C ILE A 4 20.67 -13.97 72.45
N THR A 5 20.90 -12.75 72.96
CA THR A 5 20.77 -11.51 72.17
C THR A 5 21.77 -11.44 71.02
N ARG A 6 23.00 -11.92 71.20
CA ARG A 6 24.00 -12.01 70.13
C ARG A 6 23.60 -12.97 69.01
N ILE A 7 23.04 -14.12 69.36
CA ILE A 7 22.58 -15.13 68.40
C ILE A 7 21.41 -14.57 67.58
N LEU A 8 20.46 -13.88 68.23
CA LEU A 8 19.32 -13.26 67.56
C LEU A 8 19.73 -12.17 66.56
N ILE A 9 20.72 -11.34 66.91
CA ILE A 9 21.25 -10.30 66.01
C ILE A 9 21.89 -10.92 64.76
N LEU A 10 22.65 -12.01 64.90
CA LEU A 10 23.27 -12.69 63.76
C LEU A 10 22.22 -13.30 62.82
N ILE A 11 21.13 -13.83 63.36
CA ILE A 11 20.01 -14.36 62.55
C ILE A 11 19.34 -13.23 61.76
N ILE A 12 19.11 -12.07 62.39
CA ILE A 12 18.50 -10.91 61.71
C ILE A 12 19.41 -10.39 60.60
N ILE A 13 20.72 -10.27 60.85
CA ILE A 13 21.69 -9.86 59.82
C ILE A 13 21.71 -10.85 58.66
N TYR A 14 21.66 -12.16 58.94
CA TYR A 14 21.59 -13.18 57.89
C TYR A 14 20.33 -13.07 57.05
N PHE A 15 19.17 -12.77 57.66
CA PHE A 15 17.93 -12.52 56.93
C PHE A 15 17.96 -11.24 56.09
N VAL A 16 18.57 -10.16 56.60
CA VAL A 16 18.69 -8.89 55.88
C VAL A 16 19.68 -9.00 54.72
N CYS A 17 20.80 -9.71 54.89
CA CYS A 17 21.78 -9.94 53.83
C CYS A 17 21.35 -11.04 52.83
N GLY A 18 20.47 -11.96 53.24
CA GLY A 18 19.94 -13.03 52.41
C GLY A 18 18.66 -12.69 51.66
N ALA A 19 18.03 -11.54 51.97
CA ALA A 19 16.90 -11.04 51.22
C ALA A 19 17.36 -10.66 49.81
N ARG A 20 17.07 -11.53 48.84
CA ARG A 20 17.25 -11.24 47.41
C ARG A 20 16.56 -9.90 47.12
N SER A 21 17.35 -8.92 46.70
CA SER A 21 16.81 -7.63 46.27
C SER A 21 15.88 -7.85 45.08
N CYS A 22 14.58 -7.62 45.25
CA CYS A 22 13.55 -7.76 44.20
C CYS A 22 13.73 -6.80 43.00
N THR A 23 14.78 -5.97 43.00
CA THR A 23 15.08 -5.02 41.92
C THR A 23 15.65 -5.70 40.66
N ASP A 24 16.42 -6.78 40.80
CA ASP A 24 17.12 -7.39 39.65
C ASP A 24 16.18 -8.14 38.70
N GLU A 25 15.09 -8.74 39.20
CA GLU A 25 14.13 -9.46 38.35
C GLU A 25 13.34 -8.53 37.43
N SER A 26 13.01 -7.32 37.89
CA SER A 26 12.28 -6.32 37.08
C SER A 26 13.13 -5.79 35.92
N ASN A 27 14.37 -5.38 36.20
CA ASN A 27 15.32 -4.90 35.18
C ASN A 27 15.68 -5.98 34.16
N MET A 28 15.82 -7.25 34.60
CA MET A 28 16.10 -8.37 33.70
C MET A 28 14.91 -8.72 32.80
N LYS A 29 13.67 -8.53 33.30
CA LYS A 29 12.46 -8.74 32.51
C LYS A 29 12.30 -7.64 31.45
N GLU A 30 12.49 -6.37 31.81
CA GLU A 30 12.46 -5.25 30.87
C GLU A 30 13.52 -5.38 29.77
N LEU A 31 14.76 -5.72 30.14
CA LEU A 31 15.84 -5.95 29.16
C LEU A 31 15.53 -7.12 28.20
N ARG A 32 14.83 -8.15 28.69
CA ARG A 32 14.42 -9.30 27.87
C ARG A 32 13.28 -8.94 26.92
N GLU A 33 12.31 -8.17 27.39
CA GLU A 33 11.23 -7.64 26.55
C GLU A 33 11.75 -6.69 25.49
N GLU A 34 12.69 -5.81 25.83
CA GLU A 34 13.36 -4.91 24.88
C GLU A 34 14.14 -5.68 23.81
N LYS A 35 14.88 -6.73 24.20
CA LYS A 35 15.58 -7.61 23.25
C LYS A 35 14.63 -8.36 22.34
N LEU A 36 13.50 -8.85 22.86
CA LEU A 36 12.48 -9.52 22.05
C LEU A 36 11.86 -8.55 21.05
N LEU A 37 11.53 -7.34 21.50
CA LEU A 37 10.96 -6.30 20.65
C LEU A 37 11.95 -5.87 19.56
N ALA A 38 13.22 -5.68 19.90
CA ALA A 38 14.29 -5.39 18.93
C ALA A 38 14.47 -6.52 17.92
N ALA A 39 14.45 -7.78 18.35
CA ALA A 39 14.53 -8.94 17.46
C ALA A 39 13.31 -9.08 16.55
N SER A 40 12.11 -8.76 17.04
CA SER A 40 10.89 -8.70 16.22
C SER A 40 10.97 -7.59 15.18
N ILE A 41 11.44 -6.39 15.55
CA ILE A 41 11.65 -5.28 14.60
C ILE A 41 12.68 -5.68 13.53
N ASP A 42 13.80 -6.28 13.93
CA ASP A 42 14.86 -6.72 13.00
C ASP A 42 14.39 -7.81 12.04
N SER A 43 13.57 -8.75 12.53
CA SER A 43 12.93 -9.79 11.70
C SER A 43 12.01 -9.17 10.64
N VAL A 44 11.18 -8.20 11.04
CA VAL A 44 10.30 -7.47 10.13
C VAL A 44 11.12 -6.66 9.12
N LYS A 45 12.17 -5.98 9.57
CA LYS A 45 13.08 -5.22 8.73
C LYS A 45 13.75 -6.09 7.66
N LYS A 46 14.25 -7.26 8.05
CA LYS A 46 14.84 -8.25 7.12
C LYS A 46 13.84 -8.72 6.07
N ALA A 47 12.57 -8.87 6.42
CA ALA A 47 11.53 -9.23 5.46
C ALA A 47 11.31 -8.15 4.37
N PHE A 48 11.55 -6.88 4.70
CA PHE A 48 11.48 -5.78 3.73
C PHE A 48 12.75 -5.63 2.88
N GLU A 49 13.92 -5.93 3.43
CA GLU A 49 15.20 -5.72 2.76
C GLU A 49 15.56 -6.79 1.71
N VAL A 50 14.81 -7.89 1.63
CA VAL A 50 15.09 -9.02 0.71
C VAL A 50 15.30 -8.54 -0.74
N TYR A 51 16.41 -8.96 -1.35
CA TYR A 51 16.82 -8.57 -2.71
C TYR A 51 15.87 -9.10 -3.80
N SER A 52 15.27 -10.27 -3.59
CA SER A 52 14.27 -10.85 -4.48
C SER A 52 13.06 -11.31 -3.65
N PRO A 53 11.85 -10.75 -3.87
CA PRO A 53 10.65 -11.26 -3.23
C PRO A 53 10.43 -12.73 -3.59
N ALA A 54 9.91 -13.51 -2.63
CA ALA A 54 9.44 -14.87 -2.90
C ALA A 54 8.19 -14.84 -3.80
N ASP A 55 7.91 -15.92 -4.53
CA ASP A 55 6.75 -16.03 -5.43
C ASP A 55 5.42 -15.68 -4.76
N GLN A 56 5.26 -16.06 -3.48
CA GLN A 56 4.08 -15.71 -2.71
C GLN A 56 3.90 -14.20 -2.57
N LEU A 57 4.98 -13.47 -2.36
CA LEU A 57 4.98 -12.02 -2.22
C LEU A 57 4.70 -11.32 -3.55
N LEU A 58 5.20 -11.87 -4.67
CA LEU A 58 4.84 -11.41 -6.02
C LEU A 58 3.33 -11.53 -6.28
N ARG A 59 2.72 -12.66 -5.90
CA ARG A 59 1.25 -12.82 -5.99
C ARG A 59 0.48 -11.83 -5.11
N THR A 60 1.04 -11.47 -3.94
CA THR A 60 0.46 -10.40 -3.12
C THR A 60 0.52 -9.06 -3.84
N TYR A 61 1.64 -8.71 -4.49
CA TYR A 61 1.77 -7.47 -5.26
C TYR A 61 0.83 -7.43 -6.47
N GLU A 62 0.65 -8.55 -7.17
CA GLU A 62 -0.37 -8.69 -8.20
C GLU A 62 -1.79 -8.43 -7.65
N GLY A 63 -2.09 -8.96 -6.46
CA GLY A 63 -3.33 -8.67 -5.73
C GLY A 63 -3.48 -7.19 -5.39
N THR A 64 -2.42 -6.56 -4.89
CA THR A 64 -2.39 -5.12 -4.60
C THR A 64 -2.62 -4.29 -5.87
N ALA A 65 -2.08 -4.69 -7.02
CA ALA A 65 -2.31 -4.00 -8.28
C ALA A 65 -3.79 -4.03 -8.69
N LYS A 66 -4.48 -5.16 -8.46
CA LYS A 66 -5.94 -5.24 -8.69
C LYS A 66 -6.72 -4.29 -7.78
N LEU A 67 -6.31 -4.16 -6.52
CA LEU A 67 -6.93 -3.21 -5.59
C LEU A 67 -6.72 -1.78 -6.08
N LYS A 68 -5.48 -1.41 -6.44
CA LYS A 68 -5.17 -0.08 -6.99
C LYS A 68 -5.95 0.25 -8.25
N LEU A 69 -6.20 -0.72 -9.13
CA LEU A 69 -7.03 -0.50 -10.32
C LEU A 69 -8.50 -0.16 -9.96
N ASN A 70 -9.03 -0.77 -8.89
CA ASN A 70 -10.35 -0.40 -8.37
C ASN A 70 -10.32 0.97 -7.70
N ASP A 71 -9.30 1.24 -6.87
CA ASP A 71 -9.13 2.54 -6.21
C ASP A 71 -9.04 3.67 -7.23
N PHE A 72 -8.33 3.46 -8.34
CA PHE A 72 -8.26 4.40 -9.46
C PHE A 72 -9.65 4.72 -10.02
N ALA A 73 -10.47 3.70 -10.26
CA ALA A 73 -11.82 3.87 -10.76
C ALA A 73 -12.72 4.63 -9.77
N ASP A 74 -12.60 4.34 -8.48
CA ASP A 74 -13.36 5.01 -7.42
C ASP A 74 -12.94 6.48 -7.26
N TYR A 75 -11.63 6.78 -7.29
CA TYR A 75 -11.14 8.14 -7.27
C TYR A 75 -11.54 8.92 -8.52
N LEU A 76 -11.49 8.30 -9.70
CA LEU A 76 -11.92 8.95 -10.93
C LEU A 76 -13.42 9.22 -10.92
N LYS A 77 -14.23 8.32 -10.36
CA LYS A 77 -15.66 8.56 -10.13
C LYS A 77 -15.87 9.83 -9.29
N ILE A 78 -15.16 9.98 -8.17
CA ILE A 78 -15.26 11.18 -7.32
C ILE A 78 -14.82 12.42 -8.10
N ALA A 79 -13.65 12.37 -8.74
CA ALA A 79 -13.10 13.51 -9.49
C ALA A 79 -14.04 13.98 -10.62
N SER A 80 -14.76 13.06 -11.23
CA SER A 80 -15.67 13.31 -12.35
C SER A 80 -17.10 13.71 -11.96
N ASP A 81 -17.51 13.55 -10.71
CA ASP A 81 -18.87 13.87 -10.27
C ASP A 81 -18.99 15.37 -9.97
N SER A 82 -19.67 16.12 -10.84
CA SER A 82 -19.82 17.57 -10.71
C SER A 82 -20.73 18.00 -9.55
N SER A 83 -21.44 17.07 -8.91
CA SER A 83 -22.22 17.36 -7.69
C SER A 83 -21.36 17.42 -6.42
N ILE A 84 -20.11 16.92 -6.49
CA ILE A 84 -19.15 16.94 -5.38
C ILE A 84 -18.36 18.26 -5.41
N ASP A 85 -18.04 18.79 -4.22
CA ASP A 85 -17.22 19.98 -4.07
C ASP A 85 -15.84 19.83 -4.73
N ILE A 86 -15.36 20.92 -5.35
CA ILE A 86 -14.14 20.92 -6.16
C ILE A 86 -12.89 20.52 -5.36
N ILE A 87 -12.83 20.80 -4.06
CA ILE A 87 -11.67 20.46 -3.22
C ILE A 87 -11.54 18.94 -3.10
N PHE A 88 -12.65 18.23 -2.85
CA PHE A 88 -12.65 16.77 -2.80
C PHE A 88 -12.33 16.14 -4.15
N ARG A 89 -12.83 16.74 -5.24
CA ARG A 89 -12.56 16.27 -6.61
C ARG A 89 -11.07 16.40 -6.94
N GLN A 90 -10.44 17.51 -6.58
CA GLN A 90 -9.00 17.72 -6.76
C GLN A 90 -8.17 16.72 -5.96
N GLN A 91 -8.53 16.49 -4.69
CA GLN A 91 -7.85 15.48 -3.86
C GLN A 91 -7.98 14.07 -4.44
N ALA A 92 -9.17 13.72 -4.95
CA ALA A 92 -9.39 12.44 -5.60
C ALA A 92 -8.58 12.29 -6.88
N ALA A 93 -8.49 13.34 -7.71
CA ALA A 93 -7.64 13.34 -8.90
C ALA A 93 -6.14 13.16 -8.56
N GLU A 94 -5.66 13.82 -7.50
CA GLU A 94 -4.30 13.63 -7.01
C GLU A 94 -4.05 12.19 -6.53
N MET A 95 -4.98 11.63 -5.74
CA MET A 95 -4.90 10.24 -5.28
C MET A 95 -4.90 9.26 -6.46
N ALA A 96 -5.73 9.49 -7.49
CA ALA A 96 -5.75 8.71 -8.72
C ALA A 96 -4.40 8.77 -9.45
N GLY A 97 -3.83 9.97 -9.61
CA GLY A 97 -2.51 10.17 -10.23
C GLY A 97 -1.40 9.41 -9.52
N ASN A 98 -1.40 9.44 -8.18
CA ASN A 98 -0.39 8.79 -7.34
C ASN A 98 -0.41 7.24 -7.39
N LEU A 99 -1.44 6.63 -7.99
CA LEU A 99 -1.47 5.18 -8.22
C LEU A 99 -0.60 4.75 -9.40
N PHE A 100 -0.29 5.66 -10.31
CA PHE A 100 0.49 5.37 -11.52
C PHE A 100 1.97 5.66 -11.31
N ILE A 101 2.82 4.98 -12.08
CA ILE A 101 4.26 5.23 -12.10
C ILE A 101 4.61 6.63 -12.64
N SER A 102 3.73 7.20 -13.46
CA SER A 102 3.90 8.49 -14.12
C SER A 102 2.56 9.11 -14.52
N GLY A 103 2.39 10.43 -14.38
CA GLY A 103 1.24 11.19 -14.90
C GLY A 103 1.10 11.16 -16.43
N LYS A 104 2.17 10.74 -17.13
CA LYS A 104 2.18 10.56 -18.59
C LYS A 104 1.71 9.18 -19.04
N ALA A 105 1.32 8.31 -18.12
CA ALA A 105 0.81 6.99 -18.47
C ALA A 105 -0.31 7.10 -19.50
N VAL A 106 -0.27 6.25 -20.51
CA VAL A 106 -1.26 6.20 -21.58
C VAL A 106 -2.54 5.63 -20.98
N THR A 107 -3.65 6.35 -21.10
CA THR A 107 -4.97 5.90 -20.63
C THR A 107 -5.92 5.71 -21.80
N GLN A 108 -5.37 5.30 -22.94
CA GLN A 108 -6.13 5.14 -24.16
C GLN A 108 -7.22 4.08 -23.92
N ASN A 109 -8.38 4.28 -24.52
CA ASN A 109 -9.55 3.41 -24.39
C ASN A 109 -10.22 3.37 -23.00
N TRP A 110 -9.67 4.02 -21.97
CA TRP A 110 -10.35 4.11 -20.69
C TRP A 110 -11.66 4.91 -20.83
N GLY A 111 -12.80 4.29 -20.51
CA GLY A 111 -14.10 4.95 -20.53
C GLY A 111 -14.62 5.25 -21.94
N ASN A 112 -14.10 4.63 -22.99
CA ASN A 112 -14.63 4.81 -24.35
C ASN A 112 -14.70 6.29 -24.83
N TYR A 113 -13.85 7.17 -24.29
CA TYR A 113 -13.80 8.56 -24.71
C TYR A 113 -13.16 8.65 -26.11
N SER A 114 -14.01 8.89 -27.11
CA SER A 114 -13.62 9.06 -28.53
C SER A 114 -12.76 10.31 -28.79
N GLU A 115 -12.61 11.21 -27.81
CA GLU A 115 -11.85 12.45 -27.99
C GLU A 115 -10.35 12.19 -27.89
N SER A 116 -9.62 12.60 -28.93
CA SER A 116 -8.16 12.46 -29.05
C SER A 116 -7.35 13.11 -27.92
N ASN A 117 -7.98 13.92 -27.06
CA ASN A 117 -7.34 14.72 -26.04
C ASN A 117 -7.19 14.03 -24.68
N THR A 118 -7.72 12.82 -24.43
CA THR A 118 -7.60 12.12 -23.12
C THR A 118 -6.62 10.94 -23.14
N LYS A 119 -5.62 10.97 -24.03
CA LYS A 119 -4.69 9.84 -24.21
C LYS A 119 -3.72 9.62 -23.05
N THR A 120 -3.55 10.60 -22.18
CA THR A 120 -2.65 10.51 -21.01
C THR A 120 -3.43 10.73 -19.72
N LEU A 121 -2.94 10.15 -18.63
CA LEU A 121 -3.54 10.26 -17.31
C LEU A 121 -3.75 11.71 -16.88
N ASP A 122 -2.75 12.58 -17.01
CA ASP A 122 -2.89 14.01 -16.65
C ASP A 122 -4.07 14.67 -17.37
N LYS A 123 -4.23 14.42 -18.67
CA LYS A 123 -5.32 15.00 -19.47
C LYS A 123 -6.67 14.38 -19.14
N LEU A 124 -6.70 13.10 -18.79
CA LEU A 124 -7.91 12.43 -18.30
C LEU A 124 -8.38 13.09 -16.99
N LEU A 125 -7.46 13.30 -16.05
CA LEU A 125 -7.74 13.94 -14.76
C LEU A 125 -8.15 15.42 -14.91
N GLU A 126 -7.45 16.18 -15.77
CA GLU A 126 -7.84 17.56 -16.11
C GLU A 126 -9.27 17.62 -16.66
N LYS A 127 -9.62 16.71 -17.58
CA LYS A 127 -10.98 16.64 -18.14
C LYS A 127 -12.01 16.28 -17.06
N SER A 128 -11.69 15.32 -16.20
CA SER A 128 -12.55 14.97 -15.05
C SER A 128 -12.84 16.17 -14.17
N LEU A 129 -11.87 17.05 -13.94
CA LEU A 129 -12.03 18.23 -13.09
C LEU A 129 -12.78 19.37 -13.78
N ALA A 130 -12.53 19.63 -15.07
CA ALA A 130 -13.02 20.82 -15.78
C ALA A 130 -14.55 20.91 -15.86
N GLY A 131 -15.23 19.79 -16.14
CA GLY A 131 -16.69 19.76 -16.32
C GLY A 131 -17.36 18.50 -15.77
N GLY A 132 -16.58 17.62 -15.15
CA GLY A 132 -17.03 16.27 -14.82
C GLY A 132 -17.07 15.35 -16.04
N MET A 133 -17.51 14.12 -15.82
CA MET A 133 -17.75 13.15 -16.90
C MET A 133 -19.19 12.67 -16.87
N PRO A 134 -19.80 12.35 -18.03
CA PRO A 134 -21.18 11.87 -18.09
C PRO A 134 -21.38 10.47 -17.51
N PHE A 135 -20.30 9.70 -17.38
CA PHE A 135 -20.28 8.37 -16.78
C PHE A 135 -18.97 8.16 -16.03
N TRP A 136 -18.97 7.17 -15.14
CA TRP A 136 -17.77 6.64 -14.53
C TRP A 136 -17.54 5.21 -15.00
N THR A 137 -16.30 4.77 -14.94
CA THR A 137 -15.88 3.48 -15.47
C THR A 137 -15.47 2.57 -14.32
N LYS A 138 -16.09 1.39 -14.24
CA LYS A 138 -15.73 0.37 -13.26
C LYS A 138 -15.01 -0.80 -13.93
N PRO A 139 -13.83 -1.22 -13.43
CA PRO A 139 -13.23 -2.48 -13.80
C PRO A 139 -14.18 -3.64 -13.46
N GLY A 140 -14.40 -4.52 -14.44
CA GLY A 140 -15.12 -5.76 -14.27
C GLY A 140 -14.23 -6.85 -13.67
N LYS A 141 -14.28 -8.05 -14.25
CA LYS A 141 -13.40 -9.15 -13.84
C LYS A 141 -11.95 -8.82 -14.19
N ILE A 142 -11.10 -8.67 -13.16
CA ILE A 142 -9.67 -8.40 -13.32
C ILE A 142 -8.87 -9.72 -13.20
N ASN A 143 -8.17 -10.10 -14.26
CA ASN A 143 -7.34 -11.29 -14.32
C ASN A 143 -5.86 -10.89 -14.44
N ILE A 144 -4.96 -11.78 -14.01
CA ILE A 144 -3.54 -11.65 -14.34
C ILE A 144 -3.39 -12.06 -15.81
N TYR A 145 -2.89 -11.15 -16.65
CA TYR A 145 -2.59 -11.45 -18.05
C TYR A 145 -1.15 -11.92 -18.20
N LYS A 146 -0.21 -11.12 -17.68
CA LYS A 146 1.20 -11.50 -17.53
C LYS A 146 1.58 -11.40 -16.05
N PRO A 147 2.00 -12.50 -15.41
CA PRO A 147 2.51 -12.46 -14.04
C PRO A 147 3.70 -11.51 -13.90
N LEU A 148 3.94 -11.02 -12.69
CA LEU A 148 5.12 -10.21 -12.41
C LEU A 148 6.39 -11.01 -12.67
N PHE A 149 7.19 -10.55 -13.63
CA PHE A 149 8.53 -11.07 -13.90
C PHE A 149 9.57 -10.00 -13.62
N ARG A 150 10.78 -10.43 -13.30
CA ARG A 150 11.88 -9.53 -12.94
C ARG A 150 12.44 -8.88 -14.20
N GLU A 151 12.37 -7.55 -14.26
CA GLU A 151 13.03 -6.76 -15.30
C GLU A 151 14.47 -6.46 -14.87
N ASN A 152 14.65 -6.07 -13.60
CA ASN A 152 15.97 -5.83 -13.00
C ASN A 152 15.93 -6.02 -11.46
N ASP A 153 17.00 -5.65 -10.77
CA ASP A 153 17.12 -5.84 -9.32
C ASP A 153 16.12 -5.04 -8.48
N SER A 154 15.53 -3.99 -9.05
CA SER A 154 14.63 -3.06 -8.35
C SER A 154 13.25 -2.96 -8.99
N ILE A 155 12.97 -3.72 -10.06
CA ILE A 155 11.73 -3.60 -10.82
C ILE A 155 11.25 -4.98 -11.27
N TYR A 156 9.98 -5.25 -10.98
CA TYR A 156 9.19 -6.31 -11.60
C TYR A 156 8.08 -5.69 -12.44
N ILE A 157 7.80 -6.31 -13.59
CA ILE A 157 6.80 -5.85 -14.56
C ILE A 157 5.83 -6.99 -14.83
N GLY A 158 4.56 -6.67 -15.01
CA GLY A 158 3.53 -7.60 -15.41
C GLY A 158 2.36 -6.84 -16.00
N SER A 159 1.24 -7.53 -16.24
CA SER A 159 0.03 -6.85 -16.68
C SER A 159 -1.25 -7.57 -16.26
N LEU A 160 -2.30 -6.78 -16.09
CA LEU A 160 -3.65 -7.24 -15.79
C LEU A 160 -4.52 -7.11 -17.04
N SER A 161 -5.53 -7.98 -17.16
CA SER A 161 -6.61 -7.81 -18.12
C SER A 161 -7.93 -7.59 -17.41
N PHE A 162 -8.77 -6.71 -17.95
CA PHE A 162 -10.07 -6.39 -17.38
C PHE A 162 -11.04 -5.89 -18.45
N CYS A 163 -12.34 -6.08 -18.22
CA CYS A 163 -13.37 -5.41 -19.01
C CYS A 163 -13.83 -4.14 -18.30
N GLN A 164 -14.44 -3.21 -19.03
CA GLN A 164 -14.93 -1.96 -18.47
C GLN A 164 -16.45 -1.87 -18.53
N ASN A 165 -17.04 -1.46 -17.41
CA ASN A 165 -18.44 -1.12 -17.32
C ASN A 165 -18.57 0.40 -17.22
N CYS A 166 -19.20 1.04 -18.19
CA CYS A 166 -19.49 2.47 -18.13
C CYS A 166 -20.86 2.66 -17.46
N ILE A 167 -20.85 3.32 -16.31
CA ILE A 167 -22.04 3.55 -15.49
C ILE A 167 -22.35 5.06 -15.55
N PRO A 168 -23.52 5.46 -16.08
CA PRO A 168 -23.87 6.87 -16.14
C PRO A 168 -24.10 7.43 -14.74
N PHE A 169 -23.79 8.71 -14.55
CA PHE A 169 -24.14 9.42 -13.30
C PHE A 169 -25.64 9.72 -13.22
N ASP A 170 -26.29 9.87 -14.38
CA ASP A 170 -27.74 10.05 -14.51
C ASP A 170 -28.41 8.72 -14.90
N THR A 171 -29.41 8.29 -14.12
CA THR A 171 -30.16 7.04 -14.30
C THR A 171 -31.05 7.06 -15.55
N SER A 172 -31.22 8.21 -16.20
CA SER A 172 -31.96 8.33 -17.46
C SER A 172 -31.26 7.67 -18.66
N ARG A 173 -29.96 7.38 -18.56
CA ARG A 173 -29.15 6.79 -19.65
C ARG A 173 -28.95 5.29 -19.46
N SER A 174 -29.01 4.54 -20.57
CA SER A 174 -28.74 3.11 -20.56
C SER A 174 -27.27 2.82 -20.27
N LEU A 175 -27.02 1.75 -19.51
CA LEU A 175 -25.69 1.23 -19.25
C LEU A 175 -25.03 0.77 -20.56
N GLU A 176 -23.85 1.30 -20.87
CA GLU A 176 -23.06 0.83 -22.01
C GLU A 176 -21.94 -0.09 -21.49
N ILE A 177 -22.02 -1.37 -21.84
CA ILE A 177 -21.01 -2.35 -21.47
C ILE A 177 -20.00 -2.43 -22.60
N SER A 178 -18.77 -1.99 -22.33
CA SER A 178 -17.67 -2.24 -23.26
C SER A 178 -17.18 -3.67 -23.05
N LEU A 179 -17.43 -4.53 -24.04
CA LEU A 179 -17.00 -5.93 -24.02
C LEU A 179 -15.52 -6.10 -24.38
N LYS A 180 -14.82 -5.03 -24.79
CA LYS A 180 -13.40 -5.11 -25.13
C LYS A 180 -12.60 -5.26 -23.83
N ALA A 181 -11.82 -6.35 -23.75
CA ALA A 181 -10.83 -6.50 -22.71
C ALA A 181 -9.71 -5.48 -22.94
N LEU A 182 -9.40 -4.72 -21.89
CA LEU A 182 -8.26 -3.83 -21.83
C LEU A 182 -7.13 -4.50 -21.05
N LEU A 183 -5.91 -4.05 -21.35
CA LEU A 183 -4.71 -4.40 -20.62
C LEU A 183 -4.25 -3.19 -19.81
N ILE A 184 -3.65 -3.46 -18.66
CA ILE A 184 -2.92 -2.44 -17.90
C ILE A 184 -1.62 -3.01 -17.38
N ASP A 185 -0.55 -2.26 -17.57
CA ASP A 185 0.76 -2.61 -17.02
C ASP A 185 0.79 -2.40 -15.51
N ILE A 186 1.53 -3.28 -14.83
CA ILE A 186 1.73 -3.21 -13.39
C ILE A 186 3.21 -3.31 -13.07
N TYR A 187 3.64 -2.54 -12.07
CA TYR A 187 5.02 -2.48 -11.64
C TYR A 187 5.11 -2.74 -10.14
N ALA A 188 6.05 -3.58 -9.72
CA ALA A 188 6.52 -3.58 -8.34
C ALA A 188 7.94 -3.01 -8.32
N ILE A 189 8.13 -1.87 -7.66
CA ILE A 189 9.36 -1.08 -7.68
C ILE A 189 9.93 -1.00 -6.27
N LYS A 190 11.21 -1.32 -6.14
CA LYS A 190 11.96 -1.17 -4.90
C LYS A 190 12.31 0.31 -4.70
N LYS A 191 11.73 0.94 -3.69
CA LYS A 191 11.98 2.35 -3.33
C LYS A 191 12.52 2.47 -1.91
N LEU A 192 13.39 3.45 -1.69
CA LEU A 192 13.87 3.80 -0.36
C LEU A 192 12.84 4.72 0.31
N LYS A 193 12.35 4.34 1.49
CA LYS A 193 11.45 5.16 2.31
C LYS A 193 12.07 5.46 3.67
N SER A 194 11.90 6.70 4.11
CA SER A 194 12.32 7.14 5.44
C SER A 194 11.27 6.77 6.48
N PHE A 195 11.71 6.07 7.53
CA PHE A 195 10.94 5.72 8.71
C PHE A 195 11.65 6.28 9.94
N GLY A 196 11.24 7.49 10.35
CA GLY A 196 11.92 8.24 11.41
C GLY A 196 13.35 8.63 10.99
N LYS A 197 14.36 8.04 11.64
CA LYS A 197 15.78 8.27 11.33
C LYS A 197 16.38 7.22 10.38
N GLU A 198 15.65 6.16 10.07
CA GLU A 198 16.12 5.07 9.24
C GLU A 198 15.55 5.17 7.83
N ASN A 199 16.27 4.59 6.86
CA ASN A 199 15.79 4.43 5.49
C ASN A 199 15.68 2.93 5.20
N LEU A 200 14.48 2.49 4.81
CA LEU A 200 14.19 1.11 4.47
C LEU A 200 13.87 1.00 2.99
N SER A 201 14.42 -0.03 2.35
CA SER A 201 14.07 -0.35 0.98
C SER A 201 12.80 -1.19 0.99
N ILE A 202 11.73 -0.70 0.39
CA ILE A 202 10.42 -1.38 0.33
C ILE A 202 9.96 -1.52 -1.11
N TRP A 203 9.21 -2.57 -1.40
CA TRP A 203 8.55 -2.75 -2.68
C TRP A 203 7.21 -2.03 -2.68
N GLU A 204 6.97 -1.26 -3.74
CA GLU A 204 5.72 -0.55 -3.95
C GLU A 204 5.12 -0.89 -5.30
N VAL A 205 3.80 -1.01 -5.33
CA VAL A 205 3.05 -1.38 -6.53
C VAL A 205 2.50 -0.14 -7.21
N TYR A 206 2.65 -0.05 -8.52
CA TYR A 206 2.17 1.04 -9.36
C TYR A 206 1.44 0.52 -10.59
N LEU A 207 0.51 1.33 -11.10
CA LEU A 207 -0.14 1.13 -12.38
C LEU A 207 0.65 1.80 -13.52
N GLY A 208 0.52 1.26 -14.72
CA GLY A 208 1.19 1.70 -15.94
C GLY A 208 0.22 2.13 -17.03
N ASP A 209 0.63 1.90 -18.27
CA ASP A 209 -0.17 2.21 -19.44
C ASP A 209 -1.39 1.28 -19.55
N ILE A 210 -2.50 1.82 -20.07
CA ILE A 210 -3.77 1.15 -20.33
C ILE A 210 -4.00 1.10 -21.85
N GLU A 211 -4.23 -0.10 -22.38
CA GLU A 211 -4.38 -0.40 -23.80
C GLU A 211 -5.64 -1.20 -24.14
#